data_AF-A0A015JW75-F1
#
_entry.id   AF-A0A015JW75-F1
#
_cell.length_a   1.000
_cell.length_b   1.000
_cell.length_c   1.000
_cell.angle_alpha   90.00
_cell.angle_beta   90.00
_cell.angle_gamma   90.00
#
_symmetry.space_group_name_H-M   'P 1'
#
loop_
_entity.id
_entity.type
_entity.pdbx_description
1 polymer ?
#
loop_
_entity_poly.entity_id
_entity_poly.type
_entity_poly.pdbx_seq_one_letter_code
_entity_poly.pdbx_strand_id
1 'polypeptide(L)'
;MNIKGGVIVLYCKTRWMTTYKSIDNILRVKAVLENMAANHSDLLTNDKIKPIICLWNFFNELKVLGFILNPLCKAVLALERREVDLSDCYLELAQISLAIKKLPRQVYSEFRNYCIEKINARFNEFDDNDYLLAFFLTLFSEMRIVKYAEVTAQKLGMDLTKAHTLCSHLLKYKNKESPFN
;
A
#
# COMPACT_ATOMS: atom_id res chain seq x y z
N MET A 1 25.07 30.68 8.01
CA MET A 1 24.55 29.31 7.80
C MET A 1 23.59 29.37 6.62
N ASN A 2 23.93 28.73 5.49
CA ASN A 2 23.20 28.89 4.24
C ASN A 2 22.11 27.80 4.15
N ILE A 3 20.90 28.10 4.62
CA ILE A 3 19.77 27.15 4.58
C ILE A 3 19.27 27.09 3.14
N LYS A 4 19.70 26.07 2.38
CA LYS A 4 19.04 25.68 1.13
C LYS A 4 17.72 24.97 1.46
N GLY A 5 16.72 25.73 1.89
CA GLY A 5 15.39 25.23 2.22
C GLY A 5 14.58 24.99 0.95
N GLY A 6 14.23 23.73 0.67
CA GLY A 6 13.18 23.41 -0.29
C GLY A 6 11.85 23.97 0.22
N VAL A 7 11.20 24.81 -0.60
CA VAL A 7 9.94 25.49 -0.26
C VAL A 7 8.87 24.45 0.10
N ILE A 8 8.24 24.60 1.26
CA ILE A 8 7.05 23.83 1.63
C ILE A 8 5.97 24.15 0.59
N VAL A 9 5.60 23.17 -0.23
CA VAL A 9 4.65 23.37 -1.32
C VAL A 9 3.24 23.57 -0.75
N LEU A 10 2.64 24.74 -0.99
CA LEU A 10 1.22 25.01 -0.77
C LEU A 10 0.40 24.32 -1.88
N TYR A 11 -0.46 23.36 -1.54
CA TYR A 11 -1.25 22.62 -2.53
C TYR A 11 -2.70 23.15 -2.65
N CYS A 12 -3.18 23.36 -3.89
CA CYS A 12 -4.59 23.48 -4.27
C CYS A 12 -5.19 22.10 -4.64
N LYS A 13 -6.52 21.93 -4.49
CA LYS A 13 -7.38 20.75 -4.79
C LYS A 13 -6.64 19.39 -4.89
N THR A 14 -6.72 18.66 -3.79
CA THR A 14 -5.89 17.51 -3.36
C THR A 14 -5.85 16.33 -4.34
N ARG A 15 -4.67 16.09 -4.92
CA ARG A 15 -4.29 14.74 -5.40
C ARG A 15 -4.06 13.85 -4.16
N TRP A 16 -4.36 12.56 -4.27
CA TRP A 16 -4.30 11.56 -3.18
C TRP A 16 -2.94 11.48 -2.45
N MET A 17 -1.85 12.00 -3.04
CA MET A 17 -0.52 12.11 -2.41
C MET A 17 -0.32 13.32 -1.49
N THR A 18 -1.23 14.30 -1.44
CA THR A 18 -0.99 15.58 -0.74
C THR A 18 -0.67 15.38 0.74
N THR A 19 -1.38 14.46 1.42
CA THR A 19 -1.13 14.16 2.83
C THR A 19 0.28 13.62 3.04
N TYR A 20 0.70 12.62 2.26
CA TYR A 20 2.04 12.05 2.36
C TYR A 20 3.13 13.09 2.09
N LYS A 21 2.99 13.89 1.03
CA LYS A 21 3.96 14.95 0.69
C LYS A 21 4.06 16.02 1.78
N SER A 22 2.94 16.36 2.41
CA SER A 22 2.92 17.32 3.52
C SER A 22 3.66 16.77 4.73
N ILE A 23 3.41 15.51 5.08
CA ILE A 23 4.12 14.80 6.15
C ILE A 23 5.63 14.74 5.86
N ASP A 24 6.01 14.33 4.65
CA ASP A 24 7.42 14.24 4.24
C ASP A 24 8.11 15.61 4.32
N ASN A 25 7.45 16.67 3.86
CA ASN A 25 7.96 18.04 3.96
C ASN A 25 8.16 18.46 5.42
N ILE A 26 7.17 18.25 6.30
CA ILE A 26 7.26 18.60 7.73
C ILE A 26 8.42 17.84 8.40
N LEU A 27 8.56 16.54 8.11
CA LEU A 27 9.64 15.72 8.67
C LEU A 27 11.02 16.18 8.19
N ARG A 28 11.16 16.62 6.94
CA ARG A 28 12.42 17.18 6.40
C ARG A 28 12.84 18.47 7.09
N VAL A 29 11.89 19.32 7.43
CA VAL A 29 12.16 20.60 8.12
C VAL A 29 12.06 20.51 9.64
N LYS A 30 11.94 19.30 10.21
CA LYS A 30 11.80 19.07 11.66
C LYS A 30 12.78 19.90 12.50
N ALA A 31 14.08 19.82 12.21
CA ALA A 31 15.10 20.52 12.99
C ALA A 31 14.95 22.05 12.92
N VAL A 32 14.52 22.57 11.78
CA VAL A 32 14.23 24.01 11.61
C VAL A 32 13.02 24.42 12.45
N LEU A 33 11.97 23.60 12.45
CA LEU A 33 10.77 23.83 13.27
C LEU A 33 11.08 23.79 14.77
N GLU A 34 11.84 22.79 15.22
CA GLU A 34 12.26 22.68 16.63
C GLU A 34 13.13 23.88 17.05
N ASN A 35 14.10 24.28 16.21
CA ASN A 35 14.93 25.46 16.48
C ASN A 35 14.11 26.76 16.52
N MET A 36 13.14 26.90 15.61
CA MET A 36 12.26 28.07 15.59
C MET A 36 11.38 28.13 16.84
N ALA A 37 10.82 27.00 17.28
CA ALA A 37 10.02 26.94 18.50
C ALA A 37 10.84 27.24 19.78
N ALA A 38 12.13 26.87 19.80
CA ALA A 38 13.02 27.07 20.93
C ALA A 38 13.62 28.49 20.99
N ASN A 39 14.12 29.00 19.86
CA ASN A 39 15.00 30.17 19.81
C ASN A 39 14.39 31.38 19.08
N HIS A 40 13.34 31.18 18.29
CA HIS A 40 12.74 32.22 17.45
C HIS A 40 11.21 32.17 17.55
N SER A 41 10.67 31.96 18.75
CA SER A 41 9.24 31.75 18.92
C SER A 41 8.39 32.99 18.61
N ASP A 42 9.00 34.17 18.60
CA ASP A 42 8.44 35.43 18.12
C ASP A 42 8.08 35.40 16.62
N LEU A 43 8.78 34.59 15.82
CA LEU A 43 8.47 34.39 14.40
C LEU A 43 7.26 33.48 14.17
N LEU A 44 6.85 32.70 15.18
CA LEU A 44 5.65 31.86 15.13
C LEU A 44 4.41 32.70 15.47
N THR A 45 3.93 33.44 14.48
CA THR A 45 2.77 34.36 14.62
C THR A 45 1.46 33.65 14.97
N ASN A 46 1.37 32.33 14.73
CA ASN A 46 0.24 31.50 15.15
C ASN A 46 0.60 30.76 16.44
N ASP A 47 -0.06 31.16 17.52
CA ASP A 47 0.11 30.66 18.88
C ASP A 47 -0.17 29.15 19.01
N LYS A 48 -0.95 28.56 18.09
CA LYS A 48 -1.25 27.12 18.07
C LYS A 48 -0.10 26.26 17.54
N ILE A 49 0.80 26.83 16.73
CA ILE A 49 1.87 26.06 16.06
C ILE A 49 2.94 25.61 17.06
N LYS A 50 3.35 26.51 17.97
CA LYS A 50 4.41 26.22 18.93
C LYS A 50 4.07 25.02 19.82
N PRO A 51 2.88 24.94 20.46
CA PRO A 51 2.47 23.74 21.20
C PRO A 51 2.56 22.46 20.38
N ILE A 52 2.13 22.49 19.11
CA ILE A 52 2.15 21.31 18.23
C ILE A 52 3.58 20.83 17.96
N ILE A 53 4.50 21.72 17.61
CA ILE A 53 5.90 21.37 17.36
C ILE A 53 6.55 20.80 18.63
N CYS A 54 6.20 21.35 19.79
CA CYS A 54 6.73 20.93 21.09
C CYS A 54 6.08 19.66 21.66
N LEU A 55 5.00 19.14 21.06
CA LEU A 55 4.43 17.86 21.48
C LEU A 55 5.44 16.74 21.26
N TRP A 56 5.79 16.03 22.34
CA TRP A 56 6.85 15.02 22.36
C TRP A 56 6.68 13.93 21.29
N ASN A 57 5.44 13.58 20.94
CA ASN A 57 5.14 12.50 20.00
C ASN A 57 4.81 12.97 18.59
N PHE A 58 4.61 14.27 18.34
CA PHE A 58 4.08 14.78 17.08
C PHE A 58 4.87 14.28 15.86
N PHE A 59 6.19 14.47 15.86
CA PHE A 59 7.03 14.01 14.76
C PHE A 59 7.12 12.49 14.65
N ASN A 60 6.97 11.76 15.75
CA ASN A 60 6.97 10.29 15.73
C ASN A 60 5.67 9.75 15.13
N GLU A 61 4.53 10.34 15.48
CA GLU A 61 3.24 10.03 14.85
C GLU A 61 3.26 10.32 13.35
N LEU A 62 3.85 11.46 12.94
CA LEU A 62 4.06 11.77 11.53
C LEU A 62 4.94 10.73 10.82
N LYS A 63 5.99 10.20 11.47
CA LYS A 63 6.82 9.12 10.90
C LYS A 63 6.01 7.84 10.70
N VAL A 64 5.17 7.48 11.66
CA VAL A 64 4.30 6.29 11.60
C VAL A 64 3.27 6.43 10.48
N LEU A 65 2.63 7.59 10.36
CA LEU A 65 1.73 7.89 9.27
C LEU A 65 2.45 7.85 7.92
N GLY A 66 3.61 8.51 7.81
CA GLY A 66 4.43 8.51 6.60
C GLY A 66 4.87 7.10 6.19
N PHE A 67 5.19 6.23 7.16
CA PHE A 67 5.58 4.84 6.92
C PHE A 67 4.48 4.01 6.26
N ILE A 68 3.20 4.23 6.63
CA ILE A 68 2.05 3.55 6.03
C ILE A 68 1.59 4.22 4.73
N LEU A 69 1.63 5.55 4.65
CA LEU A 69 1.19 6.27 3.47
C LEU A 69 2.17 6.16 2.29
N ASN A 70 3.46 5.96 2.55
CA ASN A 70 4.47 5.79 1.49
C ASN A 70 4.18 4.59 0.55
N PRO A 71 4.00 3.35 1.04
CA PRO A 71 3.67 2.22 0.16
C PRO A 71 2.31 2.42 -0.53
N LEU A 72 1.33 3.02 0.13
CA LEU A 72 0.07 3.40 -0.53
C LEU A 72 0.29 4.37 -1.69
N CYS A 73 1.16 5.37 -1.51
CA CYS A 73 1.45 6.32 -2.57
C CYS A 73 2.18 5.66 -3.74
N LYS A 74 3.14 4.77 -3.45
CA LYS A 74 3.87 4.01 -4.47
C LYS A 74 2.95 3.08 -5.24
N ALA A 75 2.04 2.39 -4.55
CA ALA A 75 1.05 1.52 -5.15
C ALA A 75 0.22 2.27 -6.18
N VAL A 76 -0.44 3.36 -5.80
CA VAL A 76 -1.29 4.09 -6.74
C VAL A 76 -0.46 4.69 -7.88
N LEU A 77 0.78 5.16 -7.65
CA LEU A 77 1.67 5.63 -8.72
C LEU A 77 2.07 4.50 -9.68
N ALA A 78 2.23 3.28 -9.18
CA ALA A 78 2.48 2.10 -10.00
C ALA A 78 1.23 1.79 -10.83
N LEU A 79 0.06 1.75 -10.19
CA LEU A 79 -1.22 1.39 -10.82
C LEU A 79 -1.75 2.42 -11.83
N GLU A 80 -1.36 3.69 -11.71
CA GLU A 80 -1.69 4.72 -12.72
C GLU A 80 -0.87 4.60 -14.02
N ARG A 81 0.13 3.70 -14.08
CA ARG A 81 0.90 3.46 -15.31
C ARG A 81 0.05 2.69 -16.32
N ARG A 82 0.28 2.94 -17.62
CA ARG A 82 -0.55 2.39 -18.72
C ARG A 82 -0.46 0.87 -18.90
N GLU A 83 0.52 0.22 -18.31
CA GLU A 83 0.85 -1.21 -18.55
C GLU A 83 0.67 -2.06 -17.29
N VAL A 84 -0.29 -1.68 -16.44
CA VAL A 84 -0.55 -2.37 -15.18
C VAL A 84 -1.65 -3.40 -15.40
N ASP A 85 -1.43 -4.61 -14.91
CA ASP A 85 -2.48 -5.62 -14.86
C ASP A 85 -2.96 -5.86 -13.41
N LEU A 86 -3.95 -6.74 -13.27
CA LEU A 86 -4.52 -7.01 -11.96
C LEU A 86 -3.53 -7.70 -11.01
N SER A 87 -2.50 -8.35 -11.54
CA SER A 87 -1.49 -8.99 -10.72
C SER A 87 -0.63 -7.99 -9.96
N ASP A 88 -0.34 -6.85 -10.58
CA ASP A 88 0.32 -5.71 -9.95
C ASP A 88 -0.51 -5.16 -8.78
N CYS A 89 -1.85 -5.08 -8.93
CA CYS A 89 -2.75 -4.65 -7.85
C CYS A 89 -2.58 -5.49 -6.58
N TYR A 90 -2.56 -6.82 -6.72
CA TYR A 90 -2.38 -7.72 -5.57
C TYR A 90 -0.98 -7.63 -4.98
N LEU A 91 0.05 -7.49 -5.82
CA LEU A 91 1.42 -7.30 -5.36
C LEU A 91 1.54 -6.04 -4.49
N GLU A 92 0.96 -4.93 -4.94
CA GLU A 92 0.94 -3.67 -4.21
C GLU A 92 0.15 -3.77 -2.89
N LEU A 93 -1.03 -4.41 -2.90
CA LEU A 93 -1.81 -4.68 -1.67
C LEU A 93 -1.03 -5.54 -0.66
N ALA A 94 -0.26 -6.52 -1.15
CA ALA A 94 0.60 -7.36 -0.31
C ALA A 94 1.74 -6.55 0.32
N GLN A 95 2.38 -5.65 -0.44
CA GLN A 95 3.42 -4.76 0.08
C GLN A 95 2.89 -3.82 1.16
N ILE A 96 1.70 -3.25 0.96
CA ILE A 96 1.04 -2.40 1.97
C ILE A 96 0.72 -3.22 3.23
N SER A 97 0.18 -4.43 3.06
CA SER A 97 -0.10 -5.36 4.18
C SER A 97 1.16 -5.69 4.98
N LEU A 98 2.29 -5.88 4.31
CA LEU A 98 3.58 -6.11 4.96
C LEU A 98 4.03 -4.88 5.77
N ALA A 99 3.85 -3.67 5.23
CA ALA A 99 4.15 -2.44 5.98
C ALA A 99 3.30 -2.34 7.25
N ILE A 100 1.98 -2.57 7.16
CA ILE A 100 1.10 -2.55 8.33
C ILE A 100 1.52 -3.58 9.38
N LYS A 101 1.94 -4.79 8.95
CA LYS A 101 2.43 -5.83 9.87
C LYS A 101 3.70 -5.43 10.61
N LYS A 102 4.54 -4.56 10.06
CA LYS A 102 5.76 -4.04 10.70
C LYS A 102 5.49 -3.01 11.80
N LEU A 103 4.27 -2.48 11.91
CA LEU A 103 3.91 -1.57 13.00
C LEU A 103 3.91 -2.31 14.36
N PRO A 104 4.56 -1.76 15.40
CA PRO A 104 4.53 -2.34 16.74
C PRO A 104 3.10 -2.47 17.27
N ARG A 105 2.65 -3.71 17.48
CA ARG A 105 1.28 -4.02 17.90
C ARG A 105 0.96 -3.43 19.27
N GLN A 106 1.93 -3.36 20.17
CA GLN A 106 1.76 -2.88 21.53
C GLN A 106 1.50 -1.37 21.59
N VAL A 107 2.03 -0.62 20.62
CA VAL A 107 1.97 0.86 20.62
C VAL A 107 0.84 1.36 19.71
N TYR A 108 0.59 0.69 18.59
CA TYR A 108 -0.32 1.18 17.55
C TYR A 108 -1.45 0.18 17.24
N SER A 109 -1.94 -0.55 18.23
CA SER A 109 -2.96 -1.61 18.04
C SER A 109 -4.20 -1.14 17.29
N GLU A 110 -4.80 -0.03 17.72
CA GLU A 110 -6.01 0.54 17.13
C GLU A 110 -5.77 1.00 15.69
N PHE A 111 -4.74 1.83 15.48
CA PHE A 111 -4.38 2.32 14.16
C PHE A 111 -4.04 1.18 13.20
N ARG A 112 -3.30 0.18 13.67
CA ARG A 112 -2.97 -1.02 12.88
C ARG A 112 -4.22 -1.81 12.51
N ASN A 113 -5.14 -2.02 13.45
CA ASN A 113 -6.39 -2.72 13.18
C ASN A 113 -7.25 -1.96 12.16
N TYR A 114 -7.34 -0.63 12.29
CA TYR A 114 -7.99 0.22 11.31
C TYR A 114 -7.37 0.07 9.91
N CYS A 115 -6.03 0.11 9.79
CA CYS A 115 -5.36 -0.10 8.51
C CYS A 115 -5.63 -1.50 7.93
N ILE A 116 -5.64 -2.54 8.77
CA ILE A 116 -5.95 -3.91 8.34
C ILE A 116 -7.39 -3.98 7.81
N GLU A 117 -8.36 -3.42 8.53
CA GLU A 117 -9.75 -3.39 8.09
C GLU A 117 -9.90 -2.74 6.71
N LYS A 118 -9.26 -1.57 6.50
CA LYS A 118 -9.34 -0.86 5.22
C LYS A 118 -8.65 -1.60 4.08
N ILE A 119 -7.48 -2.20 4.32
CA ILE A 119 -6.80 -3.00 3.29
C ILE A 119 -7.56 -4.28 2.98
N ASN A 120 -8.16 -4.94 3.98
CA ASN A 120 -9.00 -6.11 3.73
C ASN A 120 -10.25 -5.74 2.93
N ALA A 121 -10.90 -4.62 3.25
CA ALA A 121 -12.04 -4.14 2.46
C ALA A 121 -11.65 -3.88 1.00
N ARG A 122 -10.48 -3.26 0.76
CA ARG A 122 -9.94 -3.09 -0.60
C ARG A 122 -9.58 -4.42 -1.27
N PHE A 123 -9.00 -5.36 -0.54
CA PHE A 123 -8.71 -6.70 -1.06
C PHE A 123 -9.99 -7.42 -1.48
N ASN A 124 -11.06 -7.31 -0.69
CA ASN A 124 -12.35 -7.93 -0.98
C ASN A 124 -13.03 -7.40 -2.26
N GLU A 125 -12.72 -6.18 -2.69
CA GLU A 125 -13.18 -5.65 -3.98
C GLU A 125 -12.58 -6.42 -5.17
N PHE A 126 -11.44 -7.08 -4.95
CA PHE A 126 -10.77 -7.93 -5.91
C PHE A 126 -10.85 -9.42 -5.52
N ASP A 127 -11.64 -9.81 -4.51
CA ASP A 127 -11.78 -11.21 -4.09
C ASP A 127 -12.73 -11.98 -5.02
N ASP A 128 -12.44 -11.90 -6.32
CA ASP A 128 -13.07 -12.70 -7.36
C ASP A 128 -12.14 -13.86 -7.75
N ASN A 129 -12.72 -15.04 -7.96
CA ASN A 129 -11.94 -16.24 -8.20
C ASN A 129 -11.18 -16.19 -9.53
N ASP A 130 -11.72 -15.54 -10.55
CA ASP A 130 -11.08 -15.44 -11.87
C ASP A 130 -9.85 -14.54 -11.78
N TYR A 131 -9.95 -13.47 -11.00
CA TYR A 131 -8.88 -12.52 -10.71
C TYR A 131 -7.76 -13.12 -9.85
N LEU A 132 -8.13 -13.85 -8.80
CA LEU A 132 -7.17 -14.58 -7.99
C LEU A 132 -6.47 -15.66 -8.81
N LEU A 133 -7.20 -16.37 -9.66
CA LEU A 133 -6.62 -17.37 -10.57
C LEU A 133 -5.61 -16.72 -11.51
N ALA A 134 -5.97 -15.62 -12.18
CA ALA A 134 -5.06 -14.88 -13.08
C ALA A 134 -3.79 -14.38 -12.35
N PHE A 135 -3.93 -13.89 -11.12
CA PHE A 135 -2.79 -13.52 -10.26
C PHE A 135 -1.89 -14.70 -9.91
N PHE A 136 -2.48 -15.84 -9.52
CA PHE A 136 -1.67 -17.01 -9.16
C PHE A 136 -0.97 -17.62 -10.39
N LEU A 137 -1.57 -17.52 -11.57
CA LEU A 137 -0.96 -17.92 -12.83
C LEU A 137 0.23 -17.04 -13.22
N THR A 138 0.21 -15.76 -12.84
CA THR A 138 1.29 -14.80 -13.13
C THR A 138 2.42 -14.83 -12.10
N LEU A 139 2.14 -15.15 -10.81
CA LEU A 139 3.15 -15.07 -9.72
C LEU A 139 3.71 -16.42 -9.19
N PHE A 140 2.94 -17.40 -8.67
CA PHE A 140 3.56 -18.57 -7.95
C PHE A 140 2.70 -19.86 -7.74
N SER A 141 3.44 -20.99 -7.67
CA SER A 141 3.24 -22.40 -7.19
C SER A 141 1.90 -23.19 -7.27
N GLU A 142 2.05 -24.48 -7.64
CA GLU A 142 1.04 -25.46 -8.10
C GLU A 142 -0.15 -25.69 -7.16
N MET A 143 0.06 -25.62 -5.83
CA MET A 143 -0.94 -26.07 -4.85
C MET A 143 -2.10 -25.09 -4.65
N ARG A 144 -1.87 -23.79 -4.83
CA ARG A 144 -2.94 -22.77 -4.69
C ARG A 144 -3.69 -22.57 -5.99
N ILE A 145 -3.01 -22.67 -7.14
CA ILE A 145 -3.62 -22.60 -8.48
C ILE A 145 -4.72 -23.65 -8.61
N VAL A 146 -4.48 -24.89 -8.20
CA VAL A 146 -5.46 -25.99 -8.28
C VAL A 146 -6.72 -25.67 -7.48
N LYS A 147 -6.59 -25.18 -6.24
CA LYS A 147 -7.73 -24.83 -5.39
C LYS A 147 -8.61 -23.74 -6.02
N TYR A 148 -8.02 -22.68 -6.57
CA TYR A 148 -8.78 -21.58 -7.17
C TYR A 148 -9.34 -21.95 -8.54
N ALA A 149 -8.61 -22.73 -9.35
CA ALA A 149 -9.09 -23.26 -10.62
C ALA A 149 -10.29 -24.19 -10.44
N GLU A 150 -10.28 -25.02 -9.40
CA GLU A 150 -11.40 -25.92 -9.07
C GLU A 150 -12.67 -25.16 -8.67
N VAL A 151 -12.55 -24.14 -7.80
CA VAL A 151 -13.69 -23.31 -7.40
C VAL A 151 -14.21 -22.46 -8.58
N THR A 152 -13.32 -22.00 -9.46
CA THR A 152 -13.68 -21.26 -10.69
C THR A 152 -14.43 -22.15 -11.67
N ALA A 153 -13.93 -23.37 -11.90
CA ALA A 153 -14.57 -24.36 -12.75
C ALA A 153 -15.98 -24.72 -12.23
N GLN A 154 -16.15 -24.88 -10.91
CA GLN A 154 -17.47 -25.10 -10.31
C GLN A 154 -18.43 -23.92 -10.54
N LYS A 155 -17.98 -22.67 -10.39
CA LYS A 155 -18.78 -21.48 -10.69
C LYS A 155 -19.21 -21.40 -12.16
N LEU A 156 -18.37 -21.88 -13.08
CA LEU A 156 -18.66 -21.94 -14.51
C LEU A 156 -19.52 -23.15 -14.91
N GLY A 157 -19.98 -23.96 -13.95
CA GLY A 157 -20.77 -25.16 -14.21
C GLY A 157 -19.98 -26.29 -14.88
N MET A 158 -18.64 -26.26 -14.78
CA MET A 158 -17.79 -27.32 -15.30
C MET A 158 -17.87 -28.54 -14.38
N ASP A 159 -17.92 -29.72 -14.98
CA ASP A 159 -17.73 -30.97 -14.24
C ASP A 159 -16.29 -31.10 -13.72
N LEU A 160 -16.11 -31.98 -12.73
CA LEU A 160 -14.83 -32.21 -12.07
C LEU A 160 -13.73 -32.57 -13.08
N THR A 161 -14.06 -33.32 -14.13
CA THR A 161 -13.12 -33.79 -15.15
C THR A 161 -12.58 -32.61 -15.98
N LYS A 162 -13.43 -31.66 -16.37
CA LYS A 162 -13.03 -30.43 -17.06
C LYS A 162 -12.20 -29.52 -16.16
N ALA A 163 -12.55 -29.41 -14.87
CA ALA A 163 -11.76 -28.67 -13.89
C ALA A 163 -10.33 -29.23 -13.75
N HIS A 164 -10.20 -30.56 -13.61
CA HIS A 164 -8.90 -31.23 -13.56
C HIS A 164 -8.10 -31.05 -14.86
N THR A 165 -8.76 -31.08 -16.01
CA THR A 165 -8.13 -30.85 -17.31
C THR A 165 -7.57 -29.43 -17.42
N LEU A 166 -8.36 -28.43 -17.01
CA LEU A 166 -7.92 -27.02 -16.94
C LEU A 166 -6.71 -26.85 -16.02
N CYS A 167 -6.75 -27.42 -14.81
CA CYS A 167 -5.60 -27.44 -13.90
C CYS A 167 -4.34 -28.03 -14.56
N SER A 168 -4.49 -29.15 -15.28
CA SER A 168 -3.37 -29.80 -15.98
C SER A 168 -2.79 -28.92 -17.10
N HIS A 169 -3.63 -28.20 -17.83
CA HIS A 169 -3.20 -27.28 -18.89
C HIS A 169 -2.49 -26.04 -18.32
N LEU A 170 -3.00 -25.49 -17.21
CA LEU A 170 -2.37 -24.36 -16.52
C LEU A 170 -0.98 -24.72 -15.97
N LEU A 171 -0.80 -25.94 -15.46
CA LEU A 171 0.51 -26.46 -15.03
C LEU A 171 1.49 -26.60 -16.20
N LYS A 172 1.03 -27.17 -17.34
CA LYS A 172 1.85 -27.28 -18.55
C LYS A 172 2.26 -25.91 -19.11
N TYR A 173 1.33 -24.96 -19.17
CA TYR A 173 1.60 -23.57 -19.60
C TYR A 173 2.72 -22.94 -18.76
N LYS A 174 2.61 -23.04 -17.44
CA LYS A 174 3.61 -22.52 -16.49
C LYS A 174 5.00 -23.14 -16.71
N ASN A 175 5.06 -24.46 -16.93
CA ASN A 175 6.31 -25.18 -17.13
C ASN A 175 6.86 -25.05 -18.57
N LYS A 176 6.16 -24.31 -19.45
CA LYS A 176 6.47 -24.20 -20.89
C LYS A 176 6.47 -25.56 -21.59
N GLU A 177 5.67 -26.50 -21.10
CA GLU A 177 5.52 -27.84 -21.65
C GLU A 177 4.43 -27.85 -22.74
N SER A 178 4.71 -28.53 -23.85
CA SER A 178 3.70 -28.86 -24.87
C SER A 178 2.69 -29.89 -24.31
N PRO A 179 1.39 -29.88 -24.68
CA PRO A 179 0.81 -29.30 -25.89
C PRO A 179 -0.16 -28.15 -25.62
N PHE A 180 0.06 -27.05 -26.32
CA PHE A 180 -1.01 -26.19 -26.76
C PHE A 180 -1.72 -26.90 -27.92
N ASN A 181 -2.69 -27.77 -27.59
CA ASN A 181 -3.71 -28.22 -28.54
C ASN A 181 -5.03 -27.56 -28.15
#